data_AF-A0A4E0R077-F1
#
_entry.id   AF-A0A4E0R077-F1
#
_cell.length_a   1.000
_cell.length_b   1.000
_cell.length_c   1.000
_cell.angle_alpha   90.00
_cell.angle_beta   90.00
_cell.angle_gamma   90.00
#
_symmetry.space_group_name_H-M   'P 1'
#
loop_
_entity.id
_entity.type
_entity.pdbx_description
1 polymer ?
#
loop_
_entity_poly.entity_id
_entity_poly.type
_entity_poly.pdbx_seq_one_letter_code
_entity_poly.pdbx_strand_id
1 'polypeptide(L)' 'MVLLLYTPLVSRLERGANVARFTRTLSILTESGVPMLDALRITAQVVSNRQIRQAVEAANQKVREG' A
#
# COMPACT_ATOMS: atom_id res chain seq x y z
N MET A 1 -6.67 -17.75 -27.30
CA MET A 1 -7.15 -18.17 -25.97
C MET A 1 -5.96 -18.46 -25.03
N VAL A 2 -5.10 -17.48 -24.74
CA VAL A 2 -3.91 -17.64 -23.87
C VAL A 2 -3.78 -16.51 -22.82
N LEU A 3 -4.62 -15.47 -22.87
CA LEU A 3 -4.49 -14.33 -21.94
C LEU A 3 -4.93 -14.61 -20.48
N LEU A 4 -5.69 -15.68 -20.23
CA LEU A 4 -6.27 -15.96 -18.90
C LEU A 4 -5.28 -16.54 -17.87
N LEU A 5 -4.12 -17.05 -18.29
CA LEU A 5 -3.12 -17.64 -17.37
C LEU A 5 -2.25 -16.58 -16.68
N TYR A 6 -2.19 -15.36 -17.22
CA TYR A 6 -1.31 -14.31 -16.71
C TYR A 6 -1.97 -13.49 -15.59
N THR A 7 -3.30 -13.39 -15.57
CA THR A 7 -4.04 -12.55 -14.63
C THR A 7 -3.85 -12.94 -13.16
N PRO A 8 -3.84 -14.23 -12.71
CA PRO A 8 -3.62 -14.55 -11.30
C PRO A 8 -2.14 -14.44 -10.87
N LEU A 9 -1.19 -14.74 -11.76
CA LEU A 9 0.24 -14.70 -11.44
C LEU A 9 0.76 -13.26 -11.38
N VAL A 10 0.39 -12.44 -12.36
CA VAL A 10 0.66 -10.99 -12.34
C VAL A 10 -0.05 -10.32 -11.19
N SER A 11 -1.30 -10.68 -10.89
CA SER A 11 -2.01 -10.09 -9.75
C SER A 11 -1.31 -10.34 -8.42
N ARG A 12 -0.59 -11.47 -8.24
CA ARG A 12 0.20 -11.75 -7.03
C ARG A 12 1.53 -11.00 -7.02
N LEU A 13 2.24 -10.96 -8.14
CA LEU A 13 3.50 -10.21 -8.27
C LEU A 13 3.29 -8.70 -8.12
N GLU A 14 2.26 -8.16 -8.77
CA GLU A 14 1.79 -6.78 -8.61
C GLU A 14 1.49 -6.48 -7.14
N ARG A 15 0.83 -7.40 -6.41
CA ARG A 15 0.54 -7.20 -4.99
C ARG A 15 1.82 -7.14 -4.16
N GLY A 16 2.77 -8.04 -4.39
CA GLY A 16 4.08 -8.05 -3.70
C GLY A 16 4.91 -6.79 -4.00
N ALA A 17 4.98 -6.39 -5.27
CA ALA A 17 5.68 -5.17 -5.69
C ALA A 17 5.04 -3.90 -5.10
N ASN A 18 3.71 -3.86 -5.04
CA ASN A 18 2.99 -2.74 -4.44
C ASN A 18 3.16 -2.66 -2.92
N VAL A 19 3.18 -3.80 -2.21
CA VAL A 19 3.51 -3.83 -0.77
C VAL A 19 4.97 -3.41 -0.54
N ALA A 20 5.91 -3.87 -1.36
CA ALA A 20 7.31 -3.48 -1.24
C ALA A 20 7.49 -1.96 -1.42
N ARG A 21 6.82 -1.36 -2.41
CA ARG A 21 6.80 0.10 -2.61
C ARG A 21 6.18 0.83 -1.43
N PHE A 22 5.01 0.35 -0.96
CA PHE A 22 4.34 0.89 0.22
C PHE A 22 5.27 0.93 1.43
N THR A 23 5.83 -0.22 1.81
CA THR A 23 6.67 -0.35 3.00
C THR A 23 7.92 0.50 2.88
N ARG A 24 8.54 0.56 1.69
CA ARG A 24 9.73 1.40 1.47
C ARG A 24 9.43 2.87 1.64
N THR A 25 8.36 3.38 1.04
CA THR A 25 7.96 4.78 1.24
C THR A 25 7.59 5.04 2.70
N LEU A 26 6.93 4.08 3.37
CA LEU A 26 6.51 4.24 4.76
C LEU A 26 7.71 4.33 5.69
N SER A 27 8.72 3.46 5.49
CA SER A 27 9.99 3.54 6.20
C SER A 27 10.66 4.90 6.01
N ILE A 28 10.79 5.39 4.77
CA ILE A 28 11.41 6.70 4.50
C ILE A 28 10.68 7.83 5.24
N LEU A 29 9.35 7.86 5.18
CA LEU A 29 8.55 8.90 5.83
C LEU A 29 8.63 8.81 7.35
N THR A 30 8.58 7.59 7.90
CA THR A 30 8.69 7.34 9.34
C THR A 30 10.07 7.76 9.86
N GLU A 31 11.12 7.43 9.12
CA GLU A 31 12.51 7.79 9.43
C GLU A 31 12.77 9.30 9.29
N SER A 32 12.02 9.97 8.40
CA SER A 32 12.04 11.44 8.25
C SER A 32 11.24 12.17 9.33
N GLY A 33 10.67 11.45 10.32
CA GLY A 33 9.88 12.05 11.39
C GLY A 33 8.49 12.54 10.96
N VAL A 34 7.99 12.08 9.80
CA VAL A 34 6.63 12.41 9.36
C VAL A 34 5.62 11.74 10.31
N PRO A 35 4.58 12.45 10.77
CA PRO A 35 3.55 11.86 11.61
C PRO A 35 2.95 10.60 10.98
N MET A 36 2.75 9.56 11.78
CA MET A 36 2.27 8.23 11.32
C MET A 36 1.03 8.31 10.42
N LEU A 37 0.05 9.16 10.78
CA LEU A 37 -1.17 9.37 9.99
C LEU A 37 -0.89 9.98 8.60
N ASP A 38 0.04 10.93 8.52
CA ASP A 38 0.46 11.52 7.25
C ASP A 38 1.30 10.54 6.43
N ALA A 39 2.20 9.80 7.08
CA ALA A 39 3.00 8.77 6.45
C ALA A 39 2.11 7.68 5.82
N LEU A 40 1.09 7.20 6.55
CA LEU A 40 0.08 6.26 6.06
C LEU A 40 -0.72 6.84 4.90
N ARG A 41 -1.15 8.10 5.00
CA ARG A 41 -1.90 8.78 3.93
C ARG A 41 -1.07 8.93 2.65
N ILE A 42 0.18 9.37 2.76
CA ILE A 42 1.08 9.57 1.62
C ILE A 42 1.37 8.23 0.97
N THR A 43 1.76 7.22 1.75
CA THR A 43 2.05 5.88 1.22
C THR A 43 0.83 5.21 0.58
N ALA A 44 -0.39 5.44 1.07
CA ALA A 44 -1.61 4.97 0.42
C ALA A 44 -1.79 5.49 -1.02
N GLN A 45 -1.29 6.70 -1.31
CA GLN A 45 -1.40 7.32 -2.63
C GLN A 45 -0.39 6.77 -3.63
N VAL A 46 0.76 6.28 -3.15
CA VAL A 46 1.81 5.69 -4.01
C VAL A 46 1.43 4.28 -4.48
N VAL A 47 0.50 3.63 -3.79
CA VAL A 47 0.07 2.27 -4.13
C VAL A 47 -1.08 2.30 -5.13
N SER A 48 -0.84 1.77 -6.34
CA SER A 48 -1.87 1.67 -7.39
C SER A 48 -2.89 0.54 -7.15
N ASN A 49 -2.62 -0.37 -6.21
CA ASN A 49 -3.50 -1.50 -5.90
C ASN A 49 -4.66 -1.08 -4.97
N ARG A 50 -5.90 -1.24 -5.47
CA ARG A 50 -7.13 -0.91 -4.72
C ARG A 50 -7.26 -1.64 -3.37
N GLN A 51 -6.80 -2.89 -3.26
CA GLN A 51 -6.89 -3.64 -1.99
C GLN A 51 -5.93 -3.11 -0.93
N ILE A 52 -4.73 -2.68 -1.34
CA ILE A 52 -3.79 -2.07 -0.39
C ILE A 52 -4.32 -0.71 0.05
N ARG A 53 -4.88 0.07 -0.88
CA ARG A 53 -5.50 1.36 -0.55
C ARG A 53 -6.62 1.23 0.49
N GLN A 54 -7.52 0.26 0.32
CA GLN A 54 -8.56 -0.04 1.31
C GLN A 54 -7.99 -0.48 2.66
N ALA A 55 -6.95 -1.32 2.67
CA ALA A 55 -6.31 -1.74 3.91
C ALA A 55 -5.68 -0.57 4.66
N VAL A 56 -5.06 0.37 3.94
CA VAL A 56 -4.46 1.57 4.53
C VAL A 56 -5.53 2.55 5.02
N GLU A 57 -6.64 2.74 4.29
CA GLU A 57 -7.78 3.53 4.78
C GLU A 57 -8.35 2.95 6.09
N ALA A 58 -8.54 1.63 6.16
CA ALA A 58 -8.99 0.97 7.38
C ALA A 58 -8.00 1.14 8.54
N ALA A 59 -6.69 1.08 8.26
CA ALA A 59 -5.66 1.34 9.25
C ALA A 59 -5.69 2.82 9.72
N ASN A 60 -5.85 3.77 8.81
CA ASN A 60 -5.96 5.19 9.13
C ASN A 60 -7.17 5.49 10.02
N GLN A 61 -8.31 4.84 9.74
CA GLN A 61 -9.52 4.95 10.56
C GLN A 61 -9.25 4.46 11.99
N LYS A 62 -8.61 3.28 12.14
CA LYS A 62 -8.26 2.71 13.44
C LYS A 62 -7.27 3.57 14.23
N VAL A 63 -6.30 4.19 13.57
CA VAL A 63 -5.30 5.06 14.24
C VAL A 63 -5.91 6.41 14.62
N ARG A 64 -6.92 6.89 13.89
CA ARG A 64 -7.65 8.13 14.23
C ARG A 64 -8.63 7.96 15.38
N GLU A 65 -9.19 6.76 15.55
CA GLU A 65 -10.14 6.44 16.62
C GLU A 65 -9.44 6.01 17.93
N GLY A 66 -8.12 5.78 17.88
CA GLY A 66 -7.30 5.37 19.03
C GLY A 66 -6.50 6.50 19.67
#